data_AF-A0A9W7L592-F1
#
_entry.id   AF-A0A9W7L592-F1
#
_cell.length_a   1.000
_cell.length_b   1.000
_cell.length_c   1.000
_cell.angle_alpha   90.00
_cell.angle_beta   90.00
_cell.angle_gamma   90.00
#
_symmetry.space_group_name_H-M   'P 1'
#
loop_
_entity.id
_entity.type
_entity.pdbx_description
1 polymer ?
#
loop_
_entity_poly.entity_id
_entity_poly.type
_entity_poly.pdbx_seq_one_letter_code
_entity_poly.pdbx_strand_id
1 'polypeptide(L)'
;MDFILSKAKSDIEAIRAAAPGDMERLIAASTKCFPFKSATEASEAFKSQLDVSSADNKGNDAVSGALFVVRDEITAAIEKIMTIERFIALSTPPMEDGNNFGVTVQMMVAKFSKDVRDDLAKVLDSLPGYFDARAGAYEKMPTVPSKSSSSSSSSSTSSGGKDGDEKKESSSTSSEEKKSGNTSMDRANHVVAIDVSYYFKLKVALSNLTDNYAVVIDNVNKNFDKLSAPKGHSGSNSMSMF
;
A
#
# COMPACT_ATOMS: atom_id res chain seq x y z
N MET A 1 -3.54 21.75 29.27
CA MET A 1 -2.44 20.78 29.07
C MET A 1 -2.76 19.44 29.71
N ASP A 2 -3.28 19.42 30.94
CA ASP A 2 -3.57 18.18 31.69
C ASP A 2 -4.53 17.22 30.99
N PHE A 3 -5.57 17.75 30.34
CA PHE A 3 -6.48 16.93 29.52
C PHE A 3 -5.78 16.23 28.35
N ILE A 4 -4.86 16.93 27.66
CA ILE A 4 -4.16 16.40 26.48
C ILE A 4 -3.23 15.26 26.91
N LEU A 5 -2.47 15.46 27.99
CA LEU A 5 -1.55 14.45 28.52
C LEU A 5 -2.29 13.23 29.09
N SER A 6 -3.37 13.44 29.83
CA SER A 6 -4.20 12.33 30.35
C SER A 6 -4.85 11.53 29.22
N LYS A 7 -5.36 12.20 28.18
CA LYS A 7 -5.91 11.53 26.99
C LYS A 7 -4.84 10.73 26.26
N ALA A 8 -3.64 11.28 26.05
CA ALA A 8 -2.55 10.58 25.38
C ALA A 8 -2.12 9.32 26.16
N LYS A 9 -2.09 9.38 27.50
CA LYS A 9 -1.84 8.21 28.36
C LYS A 9 -2.93 7.14 28.23
N SER A 10 -4.20 7.54 28.28
CA SER A 10 -5.32 6.62 28.09
C SER A 10 -5.28 5.95 26.71
N ASP A 11 -4.91 6.68 25.67
CA ASP A 11 -4.86 6.17 24.30
C ASP A 11 -3.74 5.13 24.11
N ILE A 12 -2.55 5.37 24.66
CA ILE A 12 -1.45 4.41 24.56
C ILE A 12 -1.76 3.13 25.36
N GLU A 13 -2.41 3.25 26.51
CA GLU A 13 -2.84 2.08 27.29
C GLU A 13 -3.88 1.25 26.52
N ALA A 14 -4.86 1.91 25.89
CA ALA A 14 -5.86 1.23 25.05
C ALA A 14 -5.21 0.50 23.86
N ILE A 15 -4.23 1.12 23.18
CA ILE A 15 -3.47 0.49 22.09
C ILE A 15 -2.72 -0.75 22.59
N ARG A 16 -2.00 -0.63 23.73
CA ARG A 16 -1.26 -1.74 24.31
C ARG A 16 -2.17 -2.90 24.71
N ALA A 17 -3.33 -2.61 25.29
CA ALA A 17 -4.32 -3.61 25.66
C ALA A 17 -4.96 -4.29 24.45
N ALA A 18 -5.19 -3.56 23.35
CA ALA A 18 -5.78 -4.10 22.13
C ALA A 18 -4.79 -4.91 21.28
N ALA A 19 -3.48 -4.74 21.48
CA ALA A 19 -2.46 -5.31 20.60
C ALA A 19 -2.55 -6.83 20.40
N PRO A 20 -2.80 -7.68 21.42
CA PRO A 20 -2.96 -9.12 21.19
C PRO A 20 -4.09 -9.45 20.21
N GLY A 21 -5.25 -8.80 20.36
CA GLY A 21 -6.40 -8.98 19.46
C GLY A 21 -6.14 -8.44 18.06
N ASP A 22 -5.39 -7.35 17.94
CA ASP A 22 -4.92 -6.86 16.63
C ASP A 22 -4.04 -7.91 15.93
N MET A 23 -3.12 -8.56 16.66
CA MET A 23 -2.24 -9.58 16.09
C MET A 23 -3.03 -10.81 15.62
N GLU A 24 -3.99 -11.28 16.42
CA GLU A 24 -4.88 -12.37 16.02
C GLU A 24 -5.67 -12.02 14.75
N ARG A 25 -6.19 -10.79 14.66
CA ARG A 25 -6.90 -10.30 13.48
C ARG A 25 -6.01 -10.30 12.23
N LEU A 26 -4.78 -9.80 12.33
CA LEU A 26 -3.83 -9.74 11.22
C LEU A 26 -3.42 -11.15 10.74
N ILE A 27 -3.17 -12.08 11.67
CA ILE A 27 -2.83 -13.48 11.35
C ILE A 27 -4.03 -14.17 10.65
N ALA A 28 -5.24 -13.95 11.15
CA ALA A 28 -6.45 -14.48 10.54
C ALA A 28 -6.68 -13.89 9.13
N ALA A 29 -6.47 -12.59 8.95
CA ALA A 29 -6.55 -11.92 7.66
C ALA A 29 -5.54 -12.49 6.65
N SER A 30 -4.32 -12.78 7.08
CA SER A 30 -3.29 -13.40 6.23
C SER A 30 -3.71 -14.76 5.71
N THR A 31 -4.26 -15.60 6.60
CA THR A 31 -4.74 -16.95 6.23
C THR A 31 -5.96 -16.88 5.31
N LYS A 32 -6.91 -15.97 5.60
CA LYS A 32 -8.16 -15.83 4.85
C LYS A 32 -7.95 -15.25 3.46
N CYS A 33 -7.14 -14.18 3.34
CA CYS A 33 -6.98 -13.45 2.08
C CYS A 33 -5.97 -14.12 1.15
N PHE A 34 -5.02 -14.89 1.70
CA PHE A 34 -3.90 -15.43 0.93
C PHE A 34 -3.80 -16.98 0.92
N PRO A 35 -4.85 -17.71 0.48
CA PRO A 35 -4.84 -19.17 0.50
C PRO A 35 -3.83 -19.83 -0.46
N PHE A 36 -3.42 -19.16 -1.54
CA PHE A 36 -2.50 -19.74 -2.51
C PHE A 36 -1.06 -19.79 -1.96
N LYS A 37 -0.43 -20.95 -2.11
CA LYS A 37 0.92 -21.22 -1.60
C LYS A 37 2.00 -20.82 -2.60
N SER A 38 1.67 -20.71 -3.89
CA SER A 38 2.62 -20.39 -4.94
C SER A 38 2.04 -19.47 -6.02
N ALA A 39 2.93 -18.78 -6.73
CA ALA A 39 2.55 -17.98 -7.89
C ALA A 39 1.89 -18.83 -8.99
N THR A 40 2.31 -20.08 -9.16
CA THR A 40 1.72 -21.02 -10.12
C THR A 40 0.27 -21.34 -9.77
N GLU A 41 0.01 -21.69 -8.52
CA GLU A 41 -1.35 -21.99 -8.04
C GLU A 41 -2.29 -20.79 -8.20
N ALA A 42 -1.82 -19.58 -7.83
CA ALA A 42 -2.56 -18.35 -8.05
C ALA A 42 -2.79 -18.08 -9.55
N SER A 43 -1.78 -18.29 -10.41
CA SER A 43 -1.90 -18.10 -11.86
C SER A 43 -2.97 -19.01 -12.47
N GLU A 44 -3.01 -20.28 -12.08
CA GLU A 44 -4.01 -21.24 -12.57
C GLU A 44 -5.43 -20.85 -12.15
N ALA A 45 -5.59 -20.45 -10.88
CA ALA A 45 -6.87 -19.97 -10.35
C ALA A 45 -7.35 -18.70 -11.06
N PHE A 46 -6.47 -17.70 -11.25
CA PHE A 46 -6.82 -16.42 -11.85
C PHE A 46 -7.05 -16.52 -13.35
N LYS A 47 -6.28 -17.35 -14.06
CA LYS A 47 -6.51 -17.62 -15.48
C LYS A 47 -7.89 -18.22 -15.73
N SER A 48 -8.39 -19.03 -14.80
CA SER A 48 -9.74 -19.62 -14.89
C SER A 48 -10.87 -18.61 -14.69
N GLN A 49 -10.58 -17.46 -14.07
CA GLN A 49 -11.54 -16.38 -13.86
C GLN A 49 -11.56 -15.35 -15.00
N LEU A 50 -10.51 -15.31 -15.83
CA LEU A 50 -10.38 -14.34 -16.91
C LEU A 50 -11.23 -14.75 -18.13
N ASP A 51 -12.31 -14.02 -18.39
CA ASP A 51 -13.07 -14.15 -19.63
C ASP A 51 -12.45 -13.27 -20.72
N VAL A 52 -11.73 -13.91 -21.64
CA VAL A 52 -11.07 -13.26 -22.79
C VAL A 52 -12.04 -12.86 -23.91
N SER A 53 -13.30 -13.29 -23.83
CA SER A 53 -14.33 -13.03 -24.85
C SER A 53 -15.28 -11.89 -24.46
N SER A 54 -15.23 -11.46 -23.19
CA SER A 54 -16.04 -10.38 -22.64
C SER A 54 -15.37 -9.02 -22.83
N ALA A 55 -16.17 -7.96 -22.99
CA ALA A 55 -15.69 -6.58 -22.88
C ALA A 55 -15.70 -6.08 -21.42
N ASP A 56 -16.44 -6.76 -20.53
CA ASP A 56 -16.47 -6.48 -19.10
C ASP A 56 -15.27 -7.12 -18.40
N ASN A 57 -14.44 -6.27 -17.80
CA ASN A 57 -13.19 -6.61 -17.13
C ASN A 57 -13.39 -7.39 -15.82
N LYS A 58 -14.58 -7.30 -15.20
CA LYS A 58 -15.02 -7.93 -13.92
C LYS A 58 -14.12 -7.82 -12.68
N GLY A 59 -12.84 -7.45 -12.81
CA GLY A 59 -11.86 -7.52 -11.74
C GLY A 59 -11.33 -8.94 -11.51
N ASN A 60 -10.52 -9.07 -10.45
CA ASN A 60 -10.16 -10.34 -9.84
C ASN A 60 -10.55 -10.24 -8.36
N ASP A 61 -11.56 -10.99 -7.94
CA ASP A 61 -12.17 -10.86 -6.61
C ASP A 61 -11.20 -11.19 -5.47
N ALA A 62 -10.28 -12.13 -5.71
CA ALA A 62 -9.27 -12.48 -4.72
C ALA A 62 -8.29 -11.32 -4.50
N VAL A 63 -7.86 -10.64 -5.57
CA VAL A 63 -6.93 -9.51 -5.46
C VAL A 63 -7.64 -8.27 -4.92
N SER A 64 -8.81 -7.91 -5.44
CA SER A 64 -9.56 -6.74 -4.98
C SER A 64 -10.02 -6.89 -3.53
N GLY A 65 -10.52 -8.07 -3.15
CA GLY A 65 -10.90 -8.39 -1.78
C GLY A 65 -9.73 -8.32 -0.81
N ALA A 66 -8.58 -8.91 -1.18
CA ALA A 66 -7.36 -8.80 -0.37
C ALA A 66 -6.86 -7.35 -0.28
N LEU A 67 -6.94 -6.58 -1.37
CA LEU A 67 -6.52 -5.18 -1.41
C LEU A 67 -7.30 -4.34 -0.40
N PHE A 68 -8.63 -4.48 -0.35
CA PHE A 68 -9.45 -3.73 0.60
C PHE A 68 -9.11 -4.06 2.05
N VAL A 69 -8.96 -5.35 2.37
CA VAL A 69 -8.56 -5.78 3.73
C VAL A 69 -7.18 -5.22 4.10
N VAL A 70 -6.18 -5.39 3.24
CA VAL A 70 -4.82 -4.92 3.51
C VAL A 70 -4.77 -3.39 3.64
N ARG A 71 -5.51 -2.66 2.80
CA ARG A 71 -5.61 -1.20 2.90
C ARG A 71 -6.13 -0.78 4.26
N ASP A 72 -7.24 -1.36 4.71
CA ASP A 72 -7.90 -0.99 5.96
C ASP A 72 -7.00 -1.32 7.18
N GLU A 73 -6.32 -2.47 7.15
CA GLU A 73 -5.36 -2.84 8.21
C GLU A 73 -4.13 -1.92 8.24
N ILE A 74 -3.59 -1.53 7.08
CA ILE A 74 -2.48 -0.56 7.00
C ILE A 74 -2.91 0.79 7.59
N THR A 75 -4.08 1.30 7.20
CA THR A 75 -4.59 2.58 7.73
C THR A 75 -4.77 2.52 9.24
N ALA A 76 -5.39 1.46 9.76
CA ALA A 76 -5.58 1.29 11.21
C ALA A 76 -4.24 1.23 11.97
N ALA A 77 -3.22 0.58 11.42
CA ALA A 77 -1.91 0.53 12.04
C ALA A 77 -1.19 1.89 12.01
N ILE A 78 -1.26 2.62 10.90
CA ILE A 78 -0.71 3.98 10.80
C ILE A 78 -1.30 4.89 11.87
N GLU A 79 -2.62 4.86 12.08
CA GLU A 79 -3.31 5.68 13.09
C GLU A 79 -2.84 5.36 14.53
N LYS A 80 -2.64 4.08 14.84
CA LYS A 80 -2.12 3.63 16.13
C LYS A 80 -0.67 4.06 16.32
N ILE A 81 0.17 3.91 15.30
CA ILE A 81 1.57 4.35 15.35
C ILE A 81 1.68 5.88 15.51
N MET A 82 0.86 6.66 14.81
CA MET A 82 0.79 8.11 15.01
C MET A 82 0.36 8.48 16.44
N THR A 83 -0.48 7.67 17.07
CA THR A 83 -0.88 7.86 18.46
C THR A 83 0.25 7.54 19.44
N ILE A 84 1.04 6.50 19.17
CA ILE A 84 2.27 6.18 19.90
C ILE A 84 3.27 7.35 19.80
N GLU A 85 3.54 7.83 18.59
CA GLU A 85 4.45 8.95 18.36
C GLU A 85 3.99 10.22 19.10
N ARG A 86 2.69 10.54 19.02
CA ARG A 86 2.11 11.67 19.74
C ARG A 86 2.28 11.54 21.25
N PHE A 87 2.06 10.34 21.80
CA PHE A 87 2.28 10.08 23.22
C PHE A 87 3.74 10.31 23.64
N ILE A 88 4.71 9.81 22.86
CA ILE A 88 6.13 9.98 23.16
C ILE A 88 6.53 11.46 23.10
N ALA A 89 6.10 12.17 22.04
CA ALA A 89 6.39 13.59 21.87
C ALA A 89 5.84 14.43 23.04
N LEU A 90 4.61 14.17 23.46
CA LEU A 90 3.98 14.86 24.59
C LEU A 90 4.60 14.49 25.95
N SER A 91 5.23 13.32 26.05
CA SER A 91 5.91 12.83 27.26
C SER A 91 7.38 13.25 27.33
N THR A 92 7.88 13.98 26.34
CA THR A 92 9.27 14.47 26.33
C THR A 92 9.38 15.68 27.28
N PRO A 93 10.28 15.65 28.27
CA PRO A 93 10.44 16.72 29.26
C PRO A 93 11.18 17.93 28.65
N PRO A 94 11.22 19.07 29.36
CA PRO A 94 12.14 20.16 29.06
C PRO A 94 13.59 19.67 28.94
N MET A 95 14.38 20.37 28.11
CA MET A 95 15.80 20.09 27.96
C MET A 95 16.55 20.52 29.23
N GLU A 96 17.31 19.59 29.80
CA GLU A 96 18.07 19.79 31.04
C GLU A 96 19.45 19.14 30.90
N ASP A 97 20.43 19.63 31.67
CA ASP A 97 21.74 19.02 31.74
C ASP A 97 21.70 17.77 32.66
N GLY A 98 22.27 16.66 32.18
CA GLY A 98 22.28 15.38 32.90
C GLY A 98 20.99 14.56 32.84
N ASN A 99 21.08 13.29 33.26
CA ASN A 99 19.98 12.32 33.32
C ASN A 99 19.18 12.17 32.00
N ASN A 100 19.85 12.13 30.85
CA ASN A 100 19.19 12.15 29.54
C ASN A 100 18.95 10.75 28.91
N PHE A 101 19.32 9.66 29.59
CA PHE A 101 19.18 8.29 29.06
C PHE A 101 17.75 7.96 28.64
N GLY A 102 16.75 8.22 29.49
CA GLY A 102 15.35 7.93 29.15
C GLY A 102 14.82 8.78 27.99
N VAL A 103 15.31 10.01 27.83
CA VAL A 103 14.98 10.87 26.70
C VAL A 103 15.58 10.29 25.41
N THR A 104 16.80 9.75 25.46
CA THR A 104 17.38 9.02 24.32
C THR A 104 16.54 7.81 23.93
N VAL A 105 16.04 7.03 24.90
CA VAL A 105 15.13 5.90 24.64
C VAL A 105 13.85 6.38 23.94
N GLN A 106 13.23 7.47 24.41
CA GLN A 106 12.07 8.08 23.75
C GLN A 106 12.37 8.42 22.28
N MET A 107 13.50 9.08 22.01
CA MET A 107 13.89 9.46 20.66
C MET A 107 14.10 8.25 19.74
N MET A 108 14.73 7.17 20.24
CA MET A 108 14.95 5.96 19.45
C MET A 108 13.63 5.27 19.10
N VAL A 109 12.74 5.09 20.07
CA VAL A 109 11.43 4.44 19.84
C VAL A 109 10.54 5.30 18.94
N ALA A 110 10.52 6.62 19.14
CA ALA A 110 9.78 7.54 18.27
C ALA A 110 10.28 7.49 16.82
N LYS A 111 11.61 7.49 16.62
CA LYS A 111 12.21 7.38 15.29
C LYS A 111 11.85 6.06 14.62
N PHE A 112 12.03 4.93 15.33
CA PHE A 112 11.67 3.62 14.80
C PHE A 112 10.18 3.54 14.42
N SER A 113 9.29 4.05 15.28
CA SER A 113 7.85 4.09 15.02
C SER A 113 7.52 4.91 13.77
N LYS A 114 8.14 6.08 13.63
CA LYS A 114 8.00 6.94 12.45
C LYS A 114 8.48 6.24 11.18
N ASP A 115 9.66 5.62 11.20
CA ASP A 115 10.22 4.94 10.03
C ASP A 115 9.27 3.82 9.54
N VAL A 116 8.72 3.02 10.47
CA VAL A 116 7.71 2.01 10.15
C VAL A 116 6.45 2.64 9.56
N ARG A 117 5.92 3.71 10.16
CA ARG A 117 4.73 4.40 9.65
C ARG A 117 4.95 4.94 8.24
N ASP A 118 6.08 5.59 7.99
CA ASP A 118 6.41 6.18 6.70
C ASP A 118 6.54 5.08 5.61
N ASP A 119 7.06 3.91 5.96
CA ASP A 119 7.08 2.75 5.05
C ASP A 119 5.69 2.17 4.78
N LEU A 120 4.84 2.06 5.80
CA LEU A 120 3.44 1.67 5.63
C LEU A 120 2.66 2.66 4.75
N ALA A 121 2.89 3.96 4.91
CA ALA A 121 2.26 5.00 4.10
C ALA A 121 2.65 4.88 2.61
N LYS A 122 3.94 4.62 2.31
CA LYS A 122 4.38 4.36 0.92
C LYS A 122 3.70 3.15 0.31
N VAL A 123 3.50 2.08 1.10
CA VAL A 123 2.78 0.90 0.63
C VAL A 123 1.34 1.26 0.31
N LEU A 124 0.65 1.96 1.23
CA LEU A 124 -0.73 2.43 1.09
C LEU A 124 -0.94 3.24 -0.20
N ASP A 125 -0.06 4.22 -0.44
CA ASP A 125 -0.10 5.08 -1.63
C ASP A 125 0.06 4.30 -2.94
N SER A 126 0.74 3.15 -2.89
CA SER A 126 0.98 2.31 -4.07
C SER A 126 -0.15 1.33 -4.40
N LEU A 127 -1.12 1.13 -3.50
CA LEU A 127 -2.17 0.12 -3.67
C LEU A 127 -3.15 0.42 -4.82
N PRO A 128 -3.61 1.68 -5.02
CA PRO A 128 -4.53 1.99 -6.12
C PRO A 128 -4.00 1.62 -7.51
N GLY A 129 -2.67 1.61 -7.69
CA GLY A 129 -2.02 1.28 -8.95
C GLY A 129 -2.32 -0.12 -9.50
N TYR A 130 -2.92 -1.01 -8.68
CA TYR A 130 -3.45 -2.29 -9.17
C TYR A 130 -4.52 -2.08 -10.26
N PHE A 131 -5.49 -1.20 -9.98
CA PHE A 131 -6.63 -1.02 -10.85
C PHE A 131 -6.22 -0.40 -12.18
N ASP A 132 -5.33 0.60 -12.16
CA ASP A 132 -4.78 1.22 -13.37
C ASP A 132 -3.97 0.23 -14.21
N ALA A 133 -3.07 -0.53 -13.57
CA ALA A 133 -2.25 -1.51 -14.27
C ALA A 133 -3.11 -2.60 -14.93
N ARG A 134 -4.10 -3.12 -14.19
CA ARG A 134 -4.99 -4.17 -14.70
C ARG A 134 -5.92 -3.65 -15.79
N ALA A 135 -6.52 -2.46 -15.62
CA ALA A 135 -7.36 -1.83 -16.63
C ALA A 135 -6.58 -1.62 -17.94
N GLY A 136 -5.39 -1.02 -17.86
CA GLY A 136 -4.55 -0.78 -19.04
C GLY A 136 -4.02 -2.06 -19.71
N ALA A 137 -3.87 -3.16 -18.97
CA ALA A 137 -3.57 -4.46 -19.55
C ALA A 137 -4.80 -5.09 -20.24
N TYR A 138 -5.98 -4.96 -19.63
CA TYR A 138 -7.23 -5.50 -20.17
C TYR A 138 -7.69 -4.76 -21.44
N GLU A 139 -7.53 -3.43 -21.52
CA GLU A 139 -7.83 -2.64 -22.73
C GLU A 139 -7.04 -3.10 -23.97
N LYS A 140 -5.87 -3.71 -23.75
CA LYS A 140 -5.04 -4.24 -24.83
C LYS A 140 -5.50 -5.63 -25.29
N MET A 141 -6.41 -6.30 -24.58
CA MET A 141 -6.96 -7.59 -25.00
C MET A 141 -7.81 -7.42 -26.27
N PRO A 142 -7.67 -8.32 -27.26
CA PRO A 142 -8.58 -8.33 -28.39
C PRO A 142 -9.95 -8.83 -27.91
N THR A 143 -10.82 -7.91 -27.53
CA THR A 143 -12.24 -8.21 -27.40
C THR A 143 -12.77 -8.58 -28.81
N VAL A 144 -13.61 -9.60 -28.90
CA VAL A 144 -14.20 -10.15 -30.15
C VAL A 144 -14.64 -9.03 -31.13
N PRO A 145 -14.42 -9.19 -32.46
CA PRO A 145 -13.62 -8.26 -33.25
C PRO A 145 -14.17 -6.83 -33.23
N SER A 146 -13.37 -5.91 -32.70
CA SER A 146 -13.50 -4.50 -33.05
C SER A 146 -13.20 -4.35 -34.55
N LYS A 147 -14.23 -4.06 -35.34
CA LYS A 147 -14.06 -3.52 -36.70
C LYS A 147 -13.56 -2.09 -36.55
N SER A 148 -12.32 -1.92 -36.11
CA SER A 148 -11.72 -0.60 -35.94
C SER A 148 -11.29 -0.08 -37.32
N SER A 149 -12.14 0.71 -37.95
CA SER A 149 -11.72 1.58 -39.05
C SER A 149 -11.00 2.80 -38.43
N SER A 150 -9.67 2.79 -38.43
CA SER A 150 -8.90 4.00 -38.15
C SER A 150 -8.89 4.86 -39.41
N SER A 151 -9.68 5.94 -39.43
CA SER A 151 -9.52 7.01 -40.43
C SER A 151 -8.52 8.04 -39.89
N SER A 152 -7.28 7.99 -40.36
CA SER A 152 -6.33 9.08 -40.15
C SER A 152 -6.51 10.13 -41.24
N SER A 153 -7.00 11.32 -40.89
CA SER A 153 -6.93 12.50 -41.74
C SER A 153 -5.67 13.29 -41.39
N SER A 154 -4.67 13.27 -42.26
CA SER A 154 -3.53 14.17 -42.19
C SER A 154 -3.77 15.38 -43.09
N SER A 155 -3.97 16.56 -42.52
CA SER A 155 -3.93 17.82 -43.26
C SER A 155 -2.53 18.42 -43.18
N SER A 156 -1.80 18.41 -44.29
CA SER A 156 -0.56 19.17 -44.42
C SER A 156 -0.85 20.50 -45.13
N THR A 157 -0.65 21.61 -44.45
CA THR A 157 -0.56 22.94 -45.08
C THR A 157 0.91 23.29 -45.29
N SER A 158 1.37 23.34 -46.54
CA SER A 158 2.67 23.94 -46.87
C SER A 158 2.46 25.40 -47.27
N SER A 159 2.96 26.35 -46.48
CA SER A 159 3.05 27.75 -46.89
C SER A 159 4.32 27.95 -47.73
N GLY A 160 4.18 27.99 -49.05
CA GLY A 160 5.28 28.23 -49.97
C GLY A 160 4.81 28.91 -51.26
N GLY A 161 4.94 30.24 -51.29
CA GLY A 161 5.22 31.07 -52.47
C GLY A 161 4.49 30.85 -53.80
N LYS A 162 3.59 31.80 -54.10
CA LYS A 162 3.21 32.35 -55.42
C LYS A 162 2.61 31.38 -56.46
N ASP A 163 1.35 31.67 -56.76
CA ASP A 163 0.46 31.14 -57.81
C ASP A 163 -0.33 29.85 -57.50
N GLY A 164 -1.64 30.04 -57.26
CA GLY A 164 -2.71 29.03 -57.42
C GLY A 164 -2.97 28.08 -56.23
N ASP A 165 -4.04 28.34 -55.47
CA ASP A 165 -4.53 27.44 -54.41
C ASP A 165 -5.35 26.29 -55.05
N GLU A 166 -4.76 25.10 -55.19
CA GLU A 166 -5.48 23.86 -55.47
C GLU A 166 -5.44 22.94 -54.24
N LYS A 167 -6.60 22.75 -53.60
CA LYS A 167 -6.79 21.82 -52.48
C LYS A 167 -6.83 20.38 -53.00
N LYS A 168 -5.74 19.64 -52.88
CA LYS A 168 -5.70 18.20 -53.20
C LYS A 168 -5.90 17.37 -51.94
N GLU A 169 -7.10 16.83 -51.77
CA GLU A 169 -7.45 15.91 -50.69
C GLU A 169 -7.13 14.48 -51.14
N SER A 170 -6.20 13.81 -50.45
CA SER A 170 -5.90 12.40 -50.70
C SER A 170 -6.26 11.58 -49.47
N SER A 171 -7.18 10.62 -49.65
CA SER A 171 -7.60 9.67 -48.63
C SER A 171 -6.93 8.33 -48.94
N SER A 172 -6.06 7.87 -48.05
CA SER A 172 -5.54 6.50 -48.08
C SER A 172 -6.20 5.71 -46.96
N THR A 173 -6.91 4.65 -47.33
CA THR A 173 -7.43 3.64 -46.39
C THR A 173 -6.47 2.45 -46.43
N SER A 174 -5.63 2.29 -45.42
CA SER A 174 -4.87 1.06 -45.19
C SER A 174 -5.65 0.17 -44.22
N SER A 175 -5.98 -1.04 -44.65
CA SER A 175 -6.49 -2.09 -43.78
C SER A 175 -5.36 -3.08 -43.51
N GLU A 176 -4.86 -3.11 -42.27
CA GLU A 176 -3.97 -4.17 -41.81
C GLU A 176 -4.78 -5.23 -41.07
N GLU A 177 -4.99 -6.38 -41.70
CA GLU A 177 -5.40 -7.60 -40.98
C GLU A 177 -4.16 -8.22 -40.32
N LYS A 178 -3.95 -7.92 -39.03
CA LYS A 178 -2.99 -8.68 -38.22
C LYS A 178 -3.63 -9.98 -37.74
N LYS A 179 -3.14 -11.10 -38.26
CA LYS A 179 -3.43 -12.46 -37.76
C LYS A 179 -2.99 -12.59 -36.29
N SER A 180 -3.93 -12.43 -35.37
CA SER A 180 -3.75 -12.42 -33.92
C SER A 180 -3.82 -13.83 -33.29
N GLY A 181 -2.98 -14.76 -33.74
CA GLY A 181 -2.95 -16.13 -33.20
C GLY A 181 -2.27 -16.25 -31.83
N ASN A 182 -1.08 -15.65 -31.68
CA ASN A 182 -0.26 -15.79 -30.45
C ASN A 182 -0.31 -14.55 -29.54
N THR A 183 -0.47 -13.36 -30.10
CA THR A 183 -0.49 -12.10 -29.33
C THR A 183 -1.66 -12.02 -28.34
N SER A 184 -2.78 -12.70 -28.63
CA SER A 184 -3.93 -12.78 -27.73
C SER A 184 -3.63 -13.57 -26.45
N MET A 185 -2.79 -14.61 -26.54
CA MET A 185 -2.44 -15.45 -25.40
C MET A 185 -1.50 -14.72 -24.44
N ASP A 186 -0.50 -14.03 -24.96
CA ASP A 186 0.45 -13.26 -24.13
C ASP A 186 -0.22 -12.08 -23.42
N ARG A 187 -1.21 -11.43 -24.06
CA ARG A 187 -2.02 -10.37 -23.43
C ARG A 187 -2.86 -10.91 -22.27
N ALA A 188 -3.51 -12.07 -22.46
CA ALA A 188 -4.27 -12.72 -21.38
C ALA A 188 -3.35 -13.10 -20.21
N ASN A 189 -2.19 -13.68 -20.53
CA ASN A 189 -1.17 -14.03 -19.54
C ASN A 189 -0.64 -12.79 -18.81
N HIS A 190 -0.56 -11.62 -19.48
CA HIS A 190 -0.12 -10.38 -18.85
C HIS A 190 -1.11 -9.87 -17.80
N VAL A 191 -2.42 -9.93 -18.07
CA VAL A 191 -3.46 -9.58 -17.08
C VAL A 191 -3.34 -10.48 -15.85
N VAL A 192 -3.23 -11.80 -16.07
CA VAL A 192 -3.03 -12.77 -14.97
C VAL A 192 -1.73 -12.50 -14.21
N ALA A 193 -0.63 -12.17 -14.91
CA ALA A 193 0.64 -11.85 -14.27
C ALA A 193 0.56 -10.61 -13.37
N ILE A 194 -0.22 -9.59 -13.76
CA ILE A 194 -0.50 -8.42 -12.92
C ILE A 194 -1.28 -8.84 -11.67
N ASP A 195 -2.32 -9.65 -11.81
CA ASP A 195 -3.13 -10.16 -10.69
C ASP A 195 -2.26 -10.95 -9.69
N VAL A 196 -1.42 -11.86 -10.18
CA VAL A 196 -0.50 -12.65 -9.34
C VAL A 196 0.53 -11.76 -8.67
N SER A 197 1.13 -10.83 -9.39
CA SER A 197 2.11 -9.89 -8.83
C SER A 197 1.52 -9.07 -7.70
N TYR A 198 0.33 -8.48 -7.90
CA TYR A 198 -0.34 -7.70 -6.86
C TYR A 198 -0.83 -8.56 -5.69
N TYR A 199 -1.31 -9.78 -5.94
CA TYR A 199 -1.67 -10.71 -4.87
C TYR A 199 -0.50 -10.97 -3.91
N PHE A 200 0.68 -11.29 -4.44
CA PHE A 200 1.86 -11.54 -3.61
C PHE A 200 2.45 -10.25 -3.03
N LYS A 201 2.35 -9.11 -3.72
CA LYS A 201 2.67 -7.80 -3.16
C LYS A 201 1.82 -7.50 -1.92
N LEU A 202 0.52 -7.75 -1.98
CA LEU A 202 -0.42 -7.56 -0.86
C LEU A 202 -0.13 -8.54 0.28
N LYS A 203 0.20 -9.80 -0.03
CA LYS A 203 0.61 -10.81 0.96
C LYS A 203 1.84 -10.35 1.75
N VAL A 204 2.88 -9.91 1.02
CA VAL A 204 4.11 -9.38 1.64
C VAL A 204 3.82 -8.12 2.44
N ALA A 205 2.97 -7.22 1.92
CA ALA A 205 2.57 -6.01 2.64
C ALA A 205 1.90 -6.33 3.99
N LEU A 206 0.98 -7.30 4.03
CA LEU A 206 0.31 -7.69 5.27
C LEU A 206 1.27 -8.38 6.24
N SER A 207 2.17 -9.23 5.76
CA SER A 207 3.21 -9.84 6.60
C SER A 207 4.13 -8.77 7.21
N ASN A 208 4.64 -7.85 6.39
CA ASN A 208 5.50 -6.76 6.86
C ASN A 208 4.76 -5.85 7.86
N LEU A 209 3.48 -5.55 7.61
CA LEU A 209 2.65 -4.83 8.55
C LEU A 209 2.58 -5.57 9.90
N THR A 210 2.28 -6.87 9.86
CA THR A 210 2.14 -7.71 11.05
C THR A 210 3.43 -7.73 11.87
N ASP A 211 4.56 -7.99 11.22
CA ASP A 211 5.87 -8.07 11.88
C ASP A 211 6.30 -6.72 12.44
N ASN A 212 6.21 -5.66 11.64
CA ASN A 212 6.63 -4.33 12.08
C ASN A 212 5.74 -3.78 13.19
N TYR A 213 4.42 -3.99 13.12
CA TYR A 213 3.50 -3.58 14.18
C TYR A 213 3.78 -4.32 15.50
N ALA A 214 4.05 -5.63 15.43
CA ALA A 214 4.45 -6.40 16.61
C ALA A 214 5.73 -5.85 17.25
N VAL A 215 6.75 -5.51 16.43
CA VAL A 215 8.01 -4.95 16.91
C VAL A 215 7.82 -3.56 17.51
N VAL A 216 6.97 -2.70 16.91
CA VAL A 216 6.63 -1.38 17.47
C VAL A 216 5.98 -1.55 18.85
N ILE A 217 4.97 -2.40 18.96
CA ILE A 217 4.27 -2.63 20.23
C ILE A 217 5.21 -3.24 21.28
N ASP A 218 6.05 -4.20 20.91
CA ASP A 218 7.04 -4.80 21.80
C ASP A 218 8.03 -3.75 22.34
N ASN A 219 8.53 -2.86 21.47
CA ASN A 219 9.40 -1.75 21.89
C ASN A 219 8.68 -0.79 22.83
N VAL A 220 7.41 -0.46 22.56
CA VAL A 220 6.59 0.37 23.45
C VAL A 220 6.42 -0.29 24.81
N ASN A 221 6.09 -1.58 24.84
CA ASN A 221 5.85 -2.33 26.07
C ASN A 221 7.11 -2.45 26.93
N LYS A 222 8.24 -2.86 26.33
CA LYS A 222 9.52 -3.03 27.04
C LYS A 222 10.06 -1.74 27.62
N ASN A 223 9.79 -0.61 26.97
CA ASN A 223 10.34 0.69 27.34
C ASN A 223 9.30 1.62 27.98
N PHE A 224 8.09 1.15 28.28
CA PHE A 224 6.94 2.01 28.61
C PHE A 224 7.25 3.02 29.72
N ASP A 225 7.89 2.59 30.81
CA ASP A 225 8.25 3.46 31.94
C ASP A 225 9.16 4.62 31.51
N LYS A 226 10.11 4.35 30.61
CA LYS A 226 11.00 5.38 30.05
C LYS A 226 10.29 6.26 29.03
N LEU A 227 9.29 5.73 28.33
CA LEU A 227 8.46 6.51 27.41
C LEU A 227 7.53 7.46 28.16
N SER A 228 6.98 7.05 29.31
CA SER A 228 6.07 7.87 30.12
C SER A 228 6.77 8.82 31.09
N ALA A 229 7.91 8.39 31.65
CA ALA A 229 8.64 9.10 32.69
C ALA A 229 10.17 8.95 32.45
N PRO A 230 10.73 9.59 31.41
CA PRO A 230 12.13 9.41 31.00
C PRO A 230 13.15 9.82 32.07
N LYS A 231 12.78 10.76 32.96
CA LYS A 231 13.59 11.22 34.09
C LYS A 231 13.34 10.44 35.39
N GLY A 232 12.44 9.45 35.35
CA GLY A 232 11.91 8.75 36.53
C GLY A 232 10.75 9.50 37.18
N HIS A 233 10.08 8.84 38.13
CA HIS A 233 9.11 9.50 39.00
C HIS A 233 9.90 10.24 40.08
N SER A 234 9.80 11.57 40.14
CA SER A 234 10.37 12.37 41.22
C SER A 234 9.75 11.93 42.56
N GLY A 235 10.43 11.04 43.29
CA GLY A 235 9.93 10.50 44.55
C GLY A 235 10.59 9.21 45.08
N SER A 236 11.39 8.48 44.29
CA SER A 236 12.01 7.21 44.74
C SER A 236 13.54 7.20 44.77
N ASN A 237 14.17 8.36 44.96
CA ASN A 237 15.63 8.45 45.10
C ASN A 237 16.05 9.15 46.41
N SER A 238 15.33 8.88 47.50
CA SER A 238 15.90 9.07 48.83
C SER A 238 16.50 7.76 49.33
N MET A 239 17.80 7.79 49.60
CA MET A 239 18.52 6.89 50.50
C MET A 239 18.71 5.42 50.07
N SER A 240 19.90 5.14 49.55
CA SER A 240 20.74 4.09 50.15
C SER A 240 22.20 4.47 49.95
N MET A 241 22.69 5.34 50.83
CA MET A 241 24.09 5.27 51.23
C MET A 241 24.17 4.22 52.34
N PHE A 242 24.69 3.05 51.98
CA PHE A 242 25.48 2.20 52.85
C PHE A 242 26.58 1.57 52.00
#